data_AF-A0A935K6T6-F1
#
_entry.id   AF-A0A935K6T6-F1
#
_cell.length_a   1.000
_cell.length_b   1.000
_cell.length_c   1.000
_cell.angle_alpha   90.00
_cell.angle_beta   90.00
_cell.angle_gamma   90.00
#
_symmetry.space_group_name_H-M   'P 1'
#
loop_
_entity.id
_entity.type
_entity.pdbx_description
1 polymer ?
#
loop_
_entity_poly.entity_id
_entity_poly.type
_entity_poly.pdbx_seq_one_letter_code
_entity_poly.pdbx_strand_id
1 'polypeptide(L)' 'MPKQISPYHSKAGEVYHIYGICASGSIIAKSNKVTGKGNKKLCKACVDIRAGKRPR' A
#
# COMPACT_ATOMS: atom_id res chain seq x y z
N MET A 1 5.82 14.62 -4.86
CA MET A 1 4.56 13.85 -4.65
C MET A 1 4.91 12.37 -4.50
N PRO A 2 4.18 11.61 -3.68
CA PRO A 2 4.38 10.18 -3.54
C PRO A 2 4.24 9.52 -4.91
N LYS A 3 5.30 8.85 -5.39
CA LYS A 3 5.24 8.15 -6.67
C LYS A 3 4.30 6.96 -6.52
N GLN A 4 3.21 6.98 -7.27
CA GLN A 4 2.30 5.84 -7.36
C GLN A 4 3.03 4.71 -8.09
N ILE A 5 2.94 3.52 -7.53
CA ILE A 5 3.53 2.29 -8.07
C ILE A 5 2.43 1.28 -8.40
N SER A 6 2.83 0.19 -9.05
CA SER A 6 1.93 -0.94 -9.29
C SER A 6 1.28 -1.38 -7.97
N PRO A 7 -0.05 -1.56 -7.94
CA PRO A 7 -0.76 -2.01 -6.75
C PRO A 7 -0.15 -3.31 -6.24
N TYR A 8 -0.05 -3.43 -4.93
CA TYR A 8 0.39 -4.66 -4.28
C TYR A 8 -0.33 -4.83 -2.95
N HIS A 9 -0.47 -6.06 -2.49
CA HIS A 9 -1.03 -6.36 -1.18
C HIS A 9 -0.23 -7.46 -0.50
N SER A 10 -0.44 -7.64 0.81
CA SER A 10 0.04 -8.84 1.49
C SER A 10 -0.90 -10.02 1.19
N LYS A 11 -0.38 -11.25 1.14
CA LYS A 11 -1.19 -12.48 1.01
C LYS A 11 -2.29 -12.53 2.07
N ALA A 12 -1.90 -12.31 3.33
CA ALA A 12 -2.76 -12.42 4.50
C ALA A 12 -3.53 -11.13 4.89
N GLY A 13 -3.13 -9.95 4.42
CA GLY A 13 -3.80 -8.70 4.83
C GLY A 13 -5.08 -8.43 4.06
N GLU A 14 -5.92 -7.55 4.57
CA GLU A 14 -7.19 -7.17 3.91
C GLU A 14 -7.08 -5.88 3.07
N VAL A 15 -5.85 -5.36 2.93
CA VAL A 15 -5.58 -4.08 2.26
C VAL A 15 -4.56 -4.21 1.13
N TYR A 16 -4.69 -3.34 0.12
CA TYR A 16 -3.69 -3.12 -0.91
C TYR A 16 -3.06 -1.73 -0.79
N HIS A 17 -1.89 -1.58 -1.40
CA HIS A 17 -1.03 -0.43 -1.36
C HIS A 17 -0.73 0.01 -2.80
N ILE A 18 -0.68 1.32 -3.01
CA ILE A 18 -0.37 1.93 -4.31
C ILE A 18 0.85 2.84 -4.25
N TYR A 19 1.40 3.06 -3.07
CA TYR A 19 2.57 3.90 -2.86
C TYR A 19 3.70 3.07 -2.26
N GLY A 20 4.90 3.19 -2.82
CA GLY A 20 6.10 2.53 -2.29
C GLY A 20 6.54 3.10 -0.95
N ILE A 21 6.22 4.37 -0.69
CA ILE A 21 6.53 5.06 0.57
C ILE A 21 5.59 4.69 1.74
N CYS A 22 4.60 3.84 1.50
CA CYS A 22 3.63 3.46 2.52
C CYS A 22 4.34 2.58 3.56
N ALA A 23 4.53 3.09 4.78
CA ALA A 23 5.18 2.36 5.88
C ALA A 23 4.50 1.01 6.17
N SER A 24 3.17 0.97 6.16
CA SER A 24 2.42 -0.27 6.33
C SER A 24 2.68 -1.29 5.20
N GLY A 25 2.97 -0.81 3.99
CA GLY A 25 3.29 -1.65 2.84
C GLY A 25 4.76 -2.07 2.78
N SER A 26 5.68 -1.24 3.29
CA SER A 26 7.11 -1.52 3.29
C SER A 26 7.52 -2.61 4.27
N ILE A 27 6.72 -2.84 5.33
CA ILE A 27 6.93 -3.91 6.31
C ILE A 27 6.50 -5.29 5.75
N ILE A 28 5.75 -5.33 4.65
CA ILE A 28 5.31 -6.58 4.03
C ILE A 28 6.53 -7.31 3.46
N ALA A 29 6.85 -8.48 4.05
CA ALA A 29 7.90 -9.36 3.55
C ALA A 29 7.68 -9.69 2.07
N LYS A 30 8.76 -9.70 1.28
CA LYS A 30 8.71 -9.96 -0.18
C LYS A 30 7.95 -11.25 -0.52
N SER A 31 8.13 -12.32 0.24
CA SER A 31 7.45 -13.62 0.05
C SER A 31 5.92 -13.55 0.23
N ASN A 32 5.46 -12.56 0.99
CA ASN A 32 4.05 -12.29 1.26
C ASN A 32 3.49 -11.15 0.39
N LYS A 33 4.32 -10.49 -0.42
CA LYS A 33 3.90 -9.42 -1.31
C LYS A 33 3.32 -10.01 -2.59
N VAL A 34 2.08 -9.68 -2.89
CA VAL A 34 1.36 -10.07 -4.10
C VAL A 34 1.10 -8.83 -4.92
N THR A 35 1.31 -8.90 -6.22
CA THR A 35 0.99 -7.84 -7.17
C THR A 35 -0.51 -7.80 -7.46
N GLY A 36 -1.06 -6.60 -7.60
CA GLY A 36 -2.48 -6.35 -7.85
C GLY A 36 -3.25 -5.83 -6.64
N LYS A 37 -4.56 -5.69 -6.81
CA LYS A 37 -5.49 -5.21 -5.76
C LYS A 37 -6.12 -6.36 -4.96
N GLY A 38 -6.22 -7.57 -5.54
CA GLY A 38 -6.74 -8.76 -4.87
C GLY A 38 -8.15 -8.61 -4.27
N ASN A 39 -8.97 -7.69 -4.78
CA ASN A 39 -10.25 -7.29 -4.21
C ASN A 39 -10.18 -6.79 -2.74
N LYS A 40 -9.04 -6.20 -2.36
CA LYS A 40 -8.77 -5.69 -1.01
C LYS A 40 -9.11 -4.21 -0.89
N LYS A 41 -9.20 -3.70 0.33
CA LYS A 41 -9.44 -2.25 0.58
C LYS A 41 -8.16 -1.45 0.43
N LEU A 42 -8.23 -0.17 0.08
CA LEU A 42 -7.02 0.66 0.02
C LEU A 42 -6.48 0.88 1.44
N CYS A 43 -5.17 0.68 1.64
CA CYS A 43 -4.52 0.93 2.91
C CYS A 43 -4.78 2.37 3.38
N LYS A 44 -5.11 2.56 4.67
CA LYS A 44 -5.41 3.88 5.24
C LYS A 44 -4.28 4.90 5.02
N ALA A 45 -3.02 4.48 5.21
CA ALA A 45 -1.87 5.34 4.91
C ALA A 45 -1.81 5.73 3.42
N CYS A 46 -2.17 4.82 2.50
CA CYS A 46 -2.27 5.18 1.08
C CYS A 46 -3.46 6.11 0.79
N VAL A 47 -4.57 5.99 1.52
CA VAL A 47 -5.70 6.93 1.45
C VAL A 47 -5.27 8.32 1.91
N ASP A 48 -4.58 8.43 3.06
CA ASP A 48 -4.09 9.69 3.61
C ASP A 48 -3.07 10.36 2.69
N ILE A 49 -2.12 9.59 2.16
CA ILE A 49 -1.14 10.05 1.17
C ILE A 49 -1.84 10.58 -0.09
N ARG A 50 -2.86 9.89 -0.59
CA ARG A 50 -3.66 10.31 -1.74
C ARG A 50 -4.47 11.58 -1.45
N ALA A 51 -4.89 11.76 -0.20
CA ALA A 51 -5.55 12.98 0.28
C ALA A 51 -4.58 14.14 0.54
N GLY A 52 -3.29 13.99 0.25
CA GLY A 52 -2.28 15.03 0.46
C GLY A 52 -1.80 15.16 1.91
N LYS A 53 -2.24 14.27 2.81
CA LYS A 53 -1.71 14.22 4.18
C LYS A 53 -0.32 13.58 4.13
N ARG A 54 0.71 14.42 4.33
CA ARG A 54 2.09 13.96 4.46
C ARG A 54 2.22 13.12 5.74
N PRO A 55 2.83 11.92 5.70
CA PRO A 55 3.22 11.24 6.93
C PRO A 55 4.20 12.17 7.67
N ARG A 56 3.88 12.44 8.93
CA ARG A 56 4.65 13.33 9.81
C ARG A 56 5.90 12.63 10.31
#